data_AF-A0A3D5JVE6-F1
#
_entry.id   AF-A0A3D5JVE6-F1
#
_cell.length_a   1.000
_cell.length_b   1.000
_cell.length_c   1.000
_cell.angle_alpha   90.00
_cell.angle_beta   90.00
_cell.angle_gamma   90.00
#
_symmetry.space_group_name_H-M   'P 1'
#
loop_
_entity.id
_entity.type
_entity.pdbx_description
1 polymer ?
#
loop_
_entity_poly.entity_id
_entity_poly.type
_entity_poly.pdbx_seq_one_letter_code
_entity_poly.pdbx_strand_id
1 'polypeptide(L)' 'MVLLEPRETVAFQFEALLDGGDGRVRALGWVALAPHLEQPVALSAQAQAWLGTLSPSAWTELAADAAEMPMAQELDRKS' A
#
# COMPACT_ATOMS: atom_id res chain seq x y z
N MET A 1 -15.35 3.59 -7.25
CA MET A 1 -15.04 2.28 -6.65
C MET A 1 -13.53 2.09 -6.69
N VAL A 2 -12.93 1.69 -5.57
CA VAL A 2 -11.51 1.35 -5.46
C VAL A 2 -11.41 -0.16 -5.27
N LEU A 3 -10.55 -0.81 -6.03
CA LEU A 3 -10.21 -2.23 -5.90
C LEU A 3 -8.80 -2.33 -5.31
N LEU A 4 -8.61 -3.24 -4.35
CA LEU A 4 -7.31 -3.59 -3.82
C LEU A 4 -6.95 -4.99 -4.33
N GLU A 5 -5.76 -5.13 -4.89
CA GLU A 5 -5.27 -6.44 -5.34
C GLU A 5 -3.81 -6.68 -4.95
N PRO A 6 -3.43 -7.94 -4.68
CA PRO A 6 -2.04 -8.33 -4.61
C PRO A 6 -1.41 -8.27 -6.01
N ARG A 7 -0.21 -7.71 -6.11
CA ARG A 7 0.53 -7.60 -7.36
C ARG A 7 1.98 -8.02 -7.15
N GLU A 8 2.40 -9.00 -7.95
CA GLU A 8 3.81 -9.35 -8.06
C GLU A 8 4.48 -8.48 -9.14
N THR A 9 5.63 -7.92 -8.82
CA THR A 9 6.51 -7.26 -9.77
C THR A 9 7.84 -8.00 -9.85
N VAL A 10 8.46 -7.99 -11.02
CA VAL A 10 9.78 -8.56 -11.25
C VAL A 10 10.66 -7.46 -11.82
N ALA A 11 11.77 -7.17 -11.13
CA ALA A 11 12.74 -6.18 -11.56
C ALA A 11 14.11 -6.83 -11.73
N PHE A 12 14.91 -6.29 -12.64
CA PHE A 12 16.32 -6.65 -12.72
C PHE A 12 17.12 -5.85 -11.69
N GLN A 13 17.94 -6.52 -10.89
CA GLN A 13 18.90 -5.91 -9.98
C GLN A 13 20.28 -6.49 -10.27
N PHE A 14 21.24 -5.61 -10.58
CA PHE A 14 22.58 -6.03 -10.96
C PHE A 14 23.33 -6.64 -9.78
N GLU A 15 23.11 -6.13 -8.58
CA GLU A 15 23.64 -6.64 -7.32
C GLU A 15 23.21 -8.10 -7.10
N ALA A 16 21.93 -8.41 -7.32
CA ALA A 16 21.42 -9.77 -7.22
C ALA A 16 22.05 -10.73 -8.26
N LEU A 17 22.50 -10.21 -9.41
CA LEU A 17 23.27 -10.99 -10.39
C LEU A 17 24.70 -11.22 -9.91
N LEU A 18 25.35 -10.19 -9.37
CA LEU A 18 26.73 -10.27 -8.86
C LEU A 18 26.85 -11.19 -7.64
N ASP A 19 25.80 -11.29 -6.83
CA ASP A 19 25.71 -12.24 -5.71
C ASP A 19 25.48 -13.70 -6.17
N GLY A 20 25.52 -13.97 -7.48
CA GLY A 20 25.40 -15.29 -8.08
C GLY A 20 23.96 -15.72 -8.39
N GLY A 21 23.00 -14.81 -8.30
CA GLY A 21 21.61 -15.03 -8.69
C GLY A 21 21.36 -14.87 -10.19
N ASP A 22 20.08 -14.83 -10.59
CA ASP A 22 19.67 -14.61 -11.98
C ASP A 22 19.38 -13.13 -12.31
N GLY A 23 19.76 -12.23 -11.38
CA GLY A 23 19.52 -10.80 -11.45
C GLY A 23 18.05 -10.41 -11.36
N ARG A 24 17.11 -11.32 -11.04
CA ARG A 24 15.69 -11.01 -10.92
C ARG A 24 15.27 -10.96 -9.47
N VAL A 25 14.69 -9.84 -9.06
CA VAL A 25 14.07 -9.69 -7.74
C VAL A 25 12.57 -9.58 -7.90
N ARG A 26 11.86 -10.42 -7.15
CA ARG A 26 10.40 -10.43 -7.08
C ARG A 26 9.96 -9.67 -5.85
N ALA A 27 8.94 -8.84 -5.99
CA ALA A 27 8.28 -8.18 -4.87
C ALA A 27 6.77 -8.42 -4.98
N LEU A 28 6.16 -8.86 -3.88
CA LEU A 28 4.72 -8.96 -3.74
C LEU A 28 4.24 -7.78 -2.89
N GLY A 29 3.31 -6.99 -3.43
CA GLY A 29 2.73 -5.85 -2.72
C GLY A 29 1.26 -5.69 -3.03
N TRP A 30 0.63 -4.70 -2.39
CA TRP A 30 -0.77 -4.36 -2.64
C TRP A 30 -0.87 -3.06 -3.43
N VAL A 31 -1.81 -3.01 -4.37
CA VAL A 31 -2.09 -1.81 -5.16
C VAL A 31 -3.57 -1.47 -5.10
N ALA A 32 -3.87 -0.17 -5.03
CA ALA A 32 -5.19 0.39 -5.25
C ALA A 32 -5.38 0.78 -6.71
N LEU A 33 -6.52 0.36 -7.26
CA LEU A 33 -6.94 0.62 -8.63
C LEU A 33 -8.31 1.29 -8.60
N ALA A 34 -8.48 2.38 -9.36
CA ALA A 34 -9.78 2.99 -9.55
C ALA A 34 -9.80 3.83 -10.85
N PRO A 35 -10.97 3.99 -11.50
CA PRO A 35 -11.07 4.77 -12.74
C PRO A 35 -10.67 6.25 -12.60
N HIS A 36 -10.69 6.80 -11.38
CA HIS A 36 -10.34 8.19 -11.09
C HIS A 36 -8.88 8.34 -10.61
N LEU A 37 -8.13 7.25 -10.47
CA LEU A 37 -6.69 7.32 -10.20
C LEU A 37 -5.97 7.41 -11.55
N GLU A 38 -5.05 8.36 -11.67
CA GLU A 38 -4.21 8.50 -12.87
C GLU A 38 -3.38 7.24 -13.13
N GLN A 39 -2.99 6.55 -12.05
CA GLN A 39 -2.23 5.31 -12.09
C GLN A 39 -2.51 4.47 -10.84
N PRO A 40 -2.20 3.16 -10.87
CA PRO A 40 -2.25 2.32 -9.67
C PRO A 40 -1.40 2.91 -8.55
N VAL A 41 -1.92 2.88 -7.32
CA VAL A 41 -1.23 3.41 -6.14
C VAL A 41 -0.78 2.25 -5.26
N ALA A 42 0.53 2.16 -4.98
CA ALA A 42 1.05 1.13 -4.08
C ALA A 42 0.67 1.45 -2.62
N LEU A 43 0.28 0.42 -1.87
CA LEU A 43 0.02 0.50 -0.44
C LEU A 43 1.25 0.05 0.35
N SER A 44 1.52 0.76 1.46
CA SER A 44 2.42 0.24 2.47
C SER A 44 1.80 -0.96 3.19
N ALA A 45 2.63 -1.84 3.75
CA ALA A 45 2.14 -2.97 4.54
C ALA A 45 1.30 -2.51 5.75
N GLN A 46 1.67 -1.38 6.37
CA GLN A 46 0.92 -0.78 7.47
C GLN A 46 -0.46 -0.31 7.02
N ALA A 47 -0.56 0.40 5.89
CA ALA A 47 -1.84 0.88 5.36
C ALA A 47 -2.76 -0.29 4.96
N GLN A 48 -2.20 -1.33 4.33
CA GLN A 48 -2.95 -2.53 3.96
C GLN A 48 -3.48 -3.27 5.20
N ALA A 49 -2.67 -3.41 6.25
CA ALA A 49 -3.10 -4.05 7.49
C ALA A 49 -4.22 -3.25 8.18
N TRP A 50 -4.09 -1.92 8.26
CA TRP A 50 -5.08 -1.05 8.90
C TRP A 50 -6.43 -1.07 8.19
N LEU A 51 -6.46 -1.13 6.85
CA LEU A 51 -7.73 -1.27 6.11
C LEU A 51 -8.51 -2.53 6.51
N GLY A 52 -7.83 -3.61 6.87
CA GLY A 52 -8.45 -4.85 7.34
C GLY A 52 -9.09 -4.74 8.74
N THR A 53 -8.77 -3.70 9.51
CA THR A 53 -9.33 -3.47 10.84
C THR A 53 -10.54 -2.54 10.83
N LEU A 54 -10.81 -1.88 9.70
CA LEU A 54 -11.86 -0.86 9.60
C LEU A 54 -13.15 -1.45 9.01
N SER A 55 -14.28 -0.98 9.51
CA SER A 55 -15.57 -1.28 8.88
C SER A 55 -15.73 -0.45 7.60
N PRO A 56 -16.19 -1.04 6.48
CA PRO A 56 -16.47 -0.29 5.26
C PRO A 56 -17.74 0.57 5.36
N SER A 57 -18.49 0.48 6.46
CA SER A 57 -19.80 1.13 6.59
C SER A 57 -20.07 1.77 7.95
N ALA A 58 -19.23 1.50 8.95
CA ALA A 58 -19.36 2.09 10.28
C ALA A 58 -18.19 3.04 10.53
N TRP A 59 -18.53 4.29 10.84
CA TRP A 59 -17.56 5.28 11.26
C TRP A 59 -17.04 4.95 12.67
N THR A 60 -15.75 5.18 12.87
CA THR A 60 -15.08 5.02 14.16
C THR A 60 -14.26 6.28 14.45
N GLU A 61 -14.29 6.74 15.69
CA GLU A 61 -13.37 7.79 16.13
C GLU A 61 -11.95 7.24 16.24
N LEU A 62 -10.99 8.00 15.74
CA LEU A 62 -9.57 7.66 15.87
C LEU A 62 -9.04 8.32 17.15
N ALA A 63 -8.51 7.51 18.08
CA ALA A 63 -7.91 8.03 19.31
C ALA A 63 -6.72 8.93 19.00
N ALA A 64 -6.57 10.03 19.75
CA ALA A 64 -5.54 11.06 19.51
C ALA A 64 -4.10 10.52 19.49
N ASP A 65 -3.85 9.42 20.21
CA ASP A 65 -2.58 8.72 20.35
C ASP A 65 -2.47 7.45 19.50
N ALA A 66 -3.45 7.20 18.62
CA ALA A 66 -3.43 6.05 17.72
C ALA A 66 -2.17 6.07 16.84
N ALA A 67 -1.57 4.90 16.63
CA ALA A 67 -0.36 4.76 15.81
C ALA A 67 -0.60 5.21 14.35
N GLU A 68 -1.85 5.19 13.91
CA GLU A 68 -2.31 5.53 12.57
C GLU A 68 -2.67 7.02 12.42
N MET A 69 -2.63 7.79 13.51
CA MET A 69 -2.90 9.23 13.50
C MET A 69 -2.08 10.02 12.46
N PRO A 70 -0.77 9.76 12.25
CA PRO A 70 -0.02 10.43 11.19
C PRO A 70 -0.62 10.21 9.80
N MET A 71 -1.13 9.00 9.53
CA MET A 71 -1.74 8.66 8.24
C MET A 71 -3.11 9.33 8.08
N ALA A 72 -3.89 9.43 9.16
CA ALA A 72 -5.15 10.18 9.15
C ALA A 72 -4.96 11.68 8.86
N GLN A 73 -3.91 12.29 9.42
CA GLN A 73 -3.57 13.69 9.17
C GLN A 73 -3.15 13.95 7.71
N GLU A 74 -2.47 12.99 7.07
CA GLU A 74 -2.14 13.10 5.64
C GLU A 74 -3.37 13.11 4.73
N LEU A 75 -4.43 12.39 5.11
CA LEU A 75 -5.70 12.37 4.38
C LEU A 75 -6.42 13.70 4.47
N ASP A 76 -6.48 14.31 5.65
CA ASP A 76 -7.13 15.61 5.88
C ASP A 76 -6.47 16.73 5.06
N ARG A 77 -5.13 16.70 4.94
CA ARG A 77 -4.38 17.69 4.15
C ARG A 77 -4.62 17.60 2.64
N LYS A 78 -5.11 16.46 2.14
CA LYS A 78 -5.33 16.20 0.71
C LYS A 78 -6.78 16.44 0.27
N SER A 79 -7.68 16.76 1.19
CA SER A 79 -9.11 16.98 0.93
C SER A 79 -9.48 18.45 0.86
#